data_AF-A0A2E0TRL9-F1
#
_entry.id   AF-A0A2E0TRL9-F1
#
_cell.length_a   1.000
_cell.length_b   1.000
_cell.length_c   1.000
_cell.angle_alpha   90.00
_cell.angle_beta   90.00
_cell.angle_gamma   90.00
#
_symmetry.space_group_name_H-M   'P 1'
#
loop_
_entity.id
_entity.type
_entity.pdbx_description
1 polymer ?
#
loop_
_entity_poly.entity_id
_entity_poly.type
_entity_poly.pdbx_seq_one_letter_code
_entity_poly.pdbx_strand_id
1 'polypeptide(L)'
;MSEVHRLAFIDGEPRTVRLEPAGIEDDRVDGAPLFAGRFWNALAAGALEVAGEDPDMLWLADAELLRDLAERRGAIALAPAPWTCRNCAEPLELDSRDAPLETLLEADPSGDAPPEGPFPLEPPIDGVTAVHMRPVRLGAVRPLWRMLAEEDARIDAAVVGALGLEALEMDGREERRAARIARKLGRASDALLGVVETLFVELNTPARCRFPGVCAECGAIHDVPTPSERAFEIDPAALDAIWGPAGDPAAAPERFPSLEAFAARAEELREEVFRERGVENLELVVDDGVPAVDDGGEPLMGSYQPVYADAGAHYTDVRFVITLYYRTFEDMFASAPYDVDAELRETLDHEVEHHLHHLRGHDPMHEEELRQARRDLERTFGKKTVRAAERKALGRELGEMARFLFFGLLFAGALLAAAIALGLVE
;
A
#
# COMPACT_ATOMS: atom_id res chain seq x y z
N MET A 1 29.09 9.27 7.73
CA MET A 1 29.43 8.61 9.01
C MET A 1 28.80 7.23 8.97
N SER A 2 29.46 6.20 9.49
CA SER A 2 28.85 4.87 9.55
C SER A 2 27.70 4.88 10.57
N GLU A 3 26.60 4.24 10.21
CA GLU A 3 25.40 4.14 11.03
C GLU A 3 25.22 2.71 11.53
N VAL A 4 24.62 2.57 12.70
CA VAL A 4 24.38 1.28 13.34
C VAL A 4 22.90 1.17 13.68
N HIS A 5 22.27 0.12 13.17
CA HIS A 5 20.85 -0.16 13.32
C HIS A 5 20.63 -1.52 13.97
N ARG A 6 19.48 -1.70 14.62
CA ARG A 6 19.00 -3.00 15.10
C ARG A 6 17.81 -3.40 14.26
N LEU A 7 17.93 -4.48 13.50
CA LEU A 7 16.90 -4.98 12.60
C LEU A 7 16.48 -6.37 13.09
N ALA A 8 15.19 -6.55 13.37
CA ALA A 8 14.63 -7.88 13.64
C ALA A 8 14.61 -8.69 12.34
N PHE A 9 15.10 -9.93 12.39
CA PHE A 9 15.03 -10.87 11.28
C PHE A 9 13.73 -11.68 11.35
N ILE A 10 13.48 -12.55 10.37
CA ILE A 10 12.26 -13.39 10.33
C ILE A 10 12.17 -14.38 11.50
N ASP A 11 13.30 -14.68 12.15
CA ASP A 11 13.33 -15.45 13.40
C ASP A 11 12.91 -14.63 14.64
N GLY A 12 12.59 -13.35 14.45
CA GLY A 12 12.24 -12.39 15.49
C GLY A 12 13.42 -11.84 16.28
N GLU A 13 14.64 -12.33 16.03
CA GLU A 13 15.80 -11.98 16.82
C GLU A 13 16.55 -10.78 16.19
N PRO A 14 16.77 -9.68 16.92
CA PRO A 14 17.39 -8.48 16.37
C PRO A 14 18.89 -8.67 16.11
N ARG A 15 19.33 -8.30 14.91
CA ARG A 15 20.74 -8.24 14.51
C ARG A 15 21.26 -6.82 14.45
N THR A 16 22.56 -6.66 14.69
CA THR A 16 23.23 -5.37 14.53
C THR A 16 23.69 -5.22 13.09
N VAL A 17 23.21 -4.19 12.41
CA VAL A 17 23.52 -3.88 11.02
C VAL A 17 24.31 -2.58 10.98
N ARG A 18 25.48 -2.61 10.34
CA ARG A 18 26.33 -1.44 10.10
C ARG A 18 26.21 -1.02 8.65
N LEU A 19 25.99 0.27 8.43
CA LEU A 19 25.82 0.85 7.09
C LEU A 19 26.79 2.02 6.89
N GLU A 20 27.26 2.18 5.66
CA GLU A 20 27.93 3.37 5.17
C GLU A 20 27.18 3.89 3.94
N PRO A 21 26.80 5.18 3.89
CA PRO A 21 26.04 5.75 2.78
C PRO A 21 26.95 5.95 1.56
N ALA A 22 27.30 4.85 0.91
CA ALA A 22 28.24 4.80 -0.21
C ALA A 22 27.56 5.07 -1.57
N GLY A 23 26.23 4.94 -1.65
CA GLY A 23 25.48 5.14 -2.90
C GLY A 23 25.93 4.20 -4.01
N ILE A 24 26.11 2.92 -3.73
CA ILE A 24 26.60 1.96 -4.73
C ILE A 24 25.54 1.74 -5.81
N GLU A 25 25.92 1.98 -7.08
CA GLU A 25 25.05 1.90 -8.26
C GLU A 25 25.36 0.70 -9.17
N ASP A 26 26.52 0.06 -9.03
CA ASP A 26 26.98 -0.99 -9.95
C ASP A 26 26.31 -2.34 -9.65
N ASP A 27 25.58 -2.88 -10.62
CA ASP A 27 24.96 -4.20 -10.56
C ASP A 27 25.83 -5.32 -11.17
N ARG A 28 27.11 -5.05 -11.43
CA ARG A 28 28.08 -6.09 -11.84
C ARG A 28 28.81 -6.67 -10.63
N VAL A 29 28.81 -7.99 -10.52
CA VAL A 29 29.56 -8.74 -9.51
C VAL A 29 30.53 -9.68 -10.21
N ASP A 30 31.81 -9.65 -9.83
CA ASP A 30 32.89 -10.41 -10.48
C ASP A 30 32.95 -10.19 -12.01
N GLY A 31 32.57 -8.99 -12.46
CA GLY A 31 32.59 -8.61 -13.86
C GLY A 31 31.41 -9.14 -14.70
N ALA A 32 30.38 -9.74 -14.09
CA ALA A 32 29.15 -10.17 -14.77
C ALA A 32 27.91 -9.41 -14.22
N PRO A 33 26.88 -9.14 -15.05
CA PRO A 33 25.61 -8.61 -14.55
C PRO A 33 24.98 -9.56 -13.52
N LEU A 34 24.39 -9.00 -12.48
CA LEU A 34 23.64 -9.73 -11.46
C LEU A 34 22.48 -8.87 -10.98
N PHE A 35 21.27 -9.42 -10.95
CA PHE A 35 20.13 -8.75 -10.32
C PHE A 35 20.50 -8.38 -8.88
N ALA A 36 20.16 -7.16 -8.46
CA ALA A 36 20.56 -6.60 -7.18
C ALA A 36 22.08 -6.64 -6.91
N GLY A 37 22.92 -6.55 -7.96
CA GLY A 37 24.38 -6.60 -7.83
C GLY A 37 24.96 -5.51 -6.92
N ARG A 38 24.32 -4.34 -6.86
CA ARG A 38 24.69 -3.25 -5.94
C ARG A 38 24.66 -3.67 -4.47
N PHE A 39 23.75 -4.56 -4.09
CA PHE A 39 23.68 -5.11 -2.73
C PHE A 39 24.88 -5.99 -2.41
N TRP A 40 25.27 -6.87 -3.33
CA TRP A 40 26.48 -7.68 -3.20
C TRP A 40 27.75 -6.84 -3.15
N ASN A 41 27.82 -5.79 -3.97
CA ASN A 41 28.93 -4.85 -3.97
C ASN A 41 29.00 -4.08 -2.64
N ALA A 42 27.86 -3.73 -2.02
CA ALA A 42 27.83 -3.12 -0.69
C ALA A 42 28.36 -4.05 0.41
N LEU A 43 27.98 -5.33 0.37
CA LEU A 43 28.52 -6.35 1.28
C LEU A 43 30.04 -6.52 1.08
N ALA A 44 30.49 -6.66 -0.17
CA ALA A 44 31.91 -6.86 -0.50
C ALA A 44 32.80 -5.65 -0.14
N ALA A 45 32.26 -4.44 -0.25
CA ALA A 45 32.95 -3.20 0.10
C ALA A 45 32.96 -2.90 1.61
N GLY A 46 32.21 -3.67 2.43
CA GLY A 46 32.01 -3.37 3.86
C GLY A 46 31.13 -2.14 4.11
N ALA A 47 30.39 -1.70 3.09
CA ALA A 47 29.40 -0.62 3.21
C ALA A 47 28.08 -1.11 3.85
N LEU A 48 27.85 -2.42 3.83
CA LEU A 48 26.81 -3.10 4.57
C LEU A 48 27.43 -4.29 5.30
N GLU A 49 27.23 -4.38 6.61
CA GLU A 49 27.69 -5.51 7.42
C GLU A 49 26.63 -5.95 8.42
N VAL A 50 26.49 -7.26 8.61
CA VAL A 50 25.67 -7.87 9.65
C VAL A 50 26.60 -8.53 10.66
N ALA A 51 26.49 -8.14 11.93
CA ALA A 51 27.44 -8.55 12.94
C ALA A 51 27.42 -10.07 13.19
N GLY A 52 28.53 -10.75 12.88
CA GLY A 52 28.74 -12.16 13.21
C GLY A 52 28.07 -13.16 12.26
N GLU A 53 27.59 -12.71 11.10
CA GLU A 53 26.89 -13.55 10.13
C GLU A 53 27.59 -13.58 8.77
N ASP A 54 27.53 -14.74 8.13
CA ASP A 54 27.88 -14.90 6.73
C ASP A 54 26.65 -14.54 5.86
N PRO A 55 26.72 -13.51 5.00
CA PRO A 55 25.60 -13.12 4.16
C PRO A 55 25.02 -14.27 3.33
N ASP A 56 25.86 -15.17 2.81
CA ASP A 56 25.39 -16.30 1.98
C ASP A 56 24.46 -17.25 2.78
N MET A 57 24.58 -17.23 4.12
CA MET A 57 23.78 -18.04 5.03
C MET A 57 22.49 -17.37 5.49
N LEU A 58 22.23 -16.11 5.13
CA LEU A 58 20.97 -15.44 5.46
C LEU A 58 19.81 -16.06 4.69
N TRP A 59 18.60 -16.05 5.28
CA TRP A 59 17.40 -16.27 4.48
C TRP A 59 17.24 -15.10 3.51
N LEU A 60 16.71 -15.37 2.33
CA LEU A 60 16.50 -14.33 1.33
C LEU A 60 15.57 -13.23 1.86
N ALA A 61 14.55 -13.60 2.65
CA ALA A 61 13.70 -12.66 3.35
C ALA A 61 14.47 -11.68 4.26
N ASP A 62 15.47 -12.16 5.01
CA ASP A 62 16.33 -11.28 5.82
C ASP A 62 17.21 -10.40 4.94
N ALA A 63 17.68 -10.92 3.81
CA ALA A 63 18.45 -10.16 2.85
C ALA A 63 17.61 -9.05 2.18
N GLU A 64 16.33 -9.28 1.89
CA GLU A 64 15.42 -8.25 1.38
C GLU A 64 15.22 -7.10 2.38
N LEU A 65 15.15 -7.39 3.68
CA LEU A 65 15.10 -6.35 4.72
C LEU A 65 16.39 -5.54 4.80
N LEU A 66 17.54 -6.21 4.63
CA LEU A 66 18.84 -5.53 4.58
C LEU A 66 18.96 -4.67 3.33
N ARG A 67 18.47 -5.15 2.18
CA ARG A 67 18.39 -4.39 0.94
C ARG A 67 17.52 -3.14 1.13
N ASP A 68 16.34 -3.28 1.71
CA ASP A 68 15.43 -2.16 1.99
C ASP A 68 16.12 -1.14 2.90
N LEU A 69 16.68 -1.59 4.03
CA LEU A 69 17.41 -0.71 4.94
C LEU A 69 18.59 -0.01 4.23
N ALA A 70 19.35 -0.74 3.41
CA ALA A 70 20.48 -0.18 2.68
C ALA A 70 20.06 0.89 1.65
N GLU A 71 18.92 0.70 0.98
CA GLU A 71 18.32 1.71 0.09
C GLU A 71 17.89 2.95 0.88
N ARG A 72 17.08 2.78 1.94
CA ARG A 72 16.57 3.90 2.74
C ARG A 72 17.68 4.72 3.41
N ARG A 73 18.85 4.12 3.65
CA ARG A 73 20.03 4.79 4.22
C ARG A 73 21.05 5.24 3.16
N GLY A 74 20.78 5.02 1.88
CA GLY A 74 21.66 5.43 0.78
C GLY A 74 23.00 4.69 0.73
N ALA A 75 23.07 3.48 1.29
CA ALA A 75 24.23 2.61 1.11
C ALA A 75 24.27 2.02 -0.30
N ILE A 76 23.11 1.67 -0.84
CA ILE A 76 22.91 1.34 -2.25
C ILE A 76 21.96 2.36 -2.90
N ALA A 77 22.11 2.57 -4.19
CA ALA A 77 21.25 3.47 -4.94
C ALA A 77 19.87 2.86 -5.17
N LEU A 78 18.86 3.72 -5.33
CA LEU A 78 17.50 3.33 -5.67
C LEU A 78 17.41 2.91 -7.13
N ALA A 79 16.56 1.93 -7.42
CA ALA A 79 16.07 1.72 -8.77
C ALA A 79 14.94 2.72 -9.05
N PRO A 80 14.93 3.39 -10.21
CA PRO A 80 13.84 4.26 -10.59
C PRO A 80 12.58 3.42 -10.83
N ALA A 81 11.52 3.69 -10.07
CA ALA A 81 10.21 3.08 -10.26
C ALA A 81 9.17 4.19 -10.47
N PRO A 82 8.52 4.28 -11.65
CA PRO A 82 7.43 5.22 -11.86
C PRO A 82 6.18 4.69 -11.15
N TRP A 83 5.88 5.27 -9.99
CA TRP A 83 4.67 4.98 -9.26
C TRP A 83 3.53 5.86 -9.77
N THR A 84 2.32 5.31 -9.80
CA THR A 84 1.09 6.05 -10.17
C THR A 84 0.07 5.92 -9.06
N CYS A 85 -0.62 7.01 -8.73
CA CYS A 85 -1.67 7.01 -7.74
C CYS A 85 -2.85 6.16 -8.22
N ARG A 86 -3.19 5.10 -7.48
CA ARG A 86 -4.37 4.27 -7.77
C ARG A 86 -5.69 5.05 -7.73
N ASN A 87 -5.77 6.14 -6.96
CA ASN A 87 -6.98 6.95 -6.83
C ASN A 87 -7.13 7.96 -7.99
N CYS A 88 -6.16 8.86 -8.16
CA CYS A 88 -6.25 9.97 -9.12
C CYS A 88 -5.46 9.77 -10.43
N ALA A 89 -4.73 8.66 -10.57
CA ALA A 89 -3.86 8.36 -11.71
C ALA A 89 -2.68 9.33 -11.95
N GLU A 90 -2.43 10.28 -11.02
CA GLU A 90 -1.26 11.16 -11.09
C GLU A 90 0.03 10.41 -10.74
N PRO A 91 1.18 10.78 -11.34
CA PRO A 91 2.48 10.23 -10.96
C PRO A 91 2.80 10.49 -9.48
N LEU A 92 3.36 9.49 -8.81
CA LEU A 92 3.83 9.60 -7.43
C LEU A 92 5.34 9.78 -7.41
N GLU A 93 5.79 10.94 -6.95
CA GLU A 93 7.20 11.23 -6.69
C GLU A 93 7.59 10.71 -5.30
N LEU A 94 7.91 9.42 -5.20
CA LEU A 94 8.21 8.76 -3.94
C LEU A 94 9.69 8.37 -3.86
N ASP A 95 10.31 8.65 -2.72
CA ASP A 95 11.68 8.30 -2.41
C ASP A 95 11.72 7.47 -1.12
N SER A 96 12.14 6.21 -1.20
CA SER A 96 12.20 5.34 -0.02
C SER A 96 13.20 5.82 1.03
N ARG A 97 14.14 6.72 0.70
CA ARG A 97 15.05 7.35 1.67
C ARG A 97 14.33 8.30 2.62
N ASP A 98 13.20 8.84 2.20
CA ASP A 98 12.34 9.68 3.04
C ASP A 98 11.35 8.85 3.87
N ALA A 99 11.26 7.54 3.61
CA ALA A 99 10.35 6.64 4.31
C ALA A 99 10.73 6.50 5.79
N PRO A 100 9.75 6.49 6.72
CA PRO A 100 10.03 6.27 8.13
C PRO A 100 10.67 4.90 8.35
N LEU A 101 11.83 4.86 9.02
CA LEU A 101 12.48 3.60 9.37
C LEU A 101 11.69 2.78 10.41
N GLU A 102 10.76 3.40 11.12
CA GLU A 102 9.89 2.71 12.09
C GLU A 102 9.09 1.58 11.44
N THR A 103 8.67 1.75 10.18
CA THR A 103 7.92 0.72 9.44
C THR A 103 8.74 -0.52 9.11
N LEU A 104 10.07 -0.45 9.29
CA LEU A 104 11.00 -1.54 9.05
C LEU A 104 11.65 -2.04 10.34
N LEU A 105 12.17 -1.13 11.18
CA LEU A 105 12.95 -1.47 12.37
C LEU A 105 12.08 -1.78 13.60
N GLU A 106 10.88 -1.20 13.69
CA GLU A 106 9.97 -1.35 14.84
C GLU A 106 8.70 -2.16 14.49
N ALA A 107 8.54 -2.57 13.23
CA ALA A 107 7.46 -3.43 12.79
C ALA A 107 7.53 -4.82 13.44
N ASP A 108 6.35 -5.40 13.71
CA ASP A 108 6.25 -6.73 14.31
C ASP A 108 6.67 -7.81 13.29
N PRO A 109 7.72 -8.61 13.57
CA PRO A 109 8.16 -9.72 12.71
C PRO A 109 7.17 -10.87 12.59
N SER A 110 6.15 -10.95 13.45
CA SER A 110 5.23 -12.10 13.47
C SER A 110 4.49 -12.30 12.15
N GLY A 111 4.25 -11.23 11.39
CA GLY A 111 3.63 -11.26 10.06
C GLY A 111 4.58 -11.60 8.90
N ASP A 112 5.87 -11.78 9.16
CA ASP A 112 6.88 -12.07 8.13
C ASP A 112 7.20 -13.56 8.00
N ALA A 113 6.53 -14.41 8.78
CA ALA A 113 6.66 -15.85 8.64
C ALA A 113 6.17 -16.28 7.24
N PRO A 114 7.01 -16.95 6.43
CA PRO A 114 6.61 -17.35 5.09
C PRO A 114 5.48 -18.39 5.16
N PRO A 115 4.54 -18.37 4.20
CA PRO A 115 3.46 -19.35 4.18
C PRO A 115 4.01 -20.78 3.98
N GLU A 116 3.36 -21.76 4.60
CA GLU A 116 3.72 -23.18 4.46
C GLU A 116 2.93 -23.84 3.32
N GLY A 117 3.62 -24.50 2.40
CA GLY A 117 3.01 -25.29 1.33
C GLY A 117 2.59 -26.71 1.76
N PRO A 118 1.98 -27.50 0.86
CA PRO A 118 1.78 -27.24 -0.57
C PRO A 118 0.78 -26.12 -0.87
N PHE A 119 0.95 -25.52 -2.04
CA PHE A 119 0.06 -24.49 -2.58
C PHE A 119 -0.85 -25.11 -3.65
N PRO A 120 -2.08 -25.52 -3.30
CA PRO A 120 -3.02 -26.10 -4.26
C PRO A 120 -3.45 -25.06 -5.31
N LEU A 121 -3.72 -25.53 -6.53
CA LEU A 121 -4.22 -24.72 -7.64
C LEU A 121 -5.58 -25.25 -8.07
N GLU A 122 -6.63 -24.48 -7.80
CA GLU A 122 -8.01 -24.82 -8.14
C GLU A 122 -8.65 -23.66 -8.95
N PRO A 123 -8.77 -23.78 -10.29
CA PRO A 123 -8.52 -24.96 -11.11
C PRO A 123 -7.02 -25.23 -11.41
N PRO A 124 -6.67 -26.45 -11.88
CA PRO A 124 -5.30 -26.76 -12.26
C PRO A 124 -4.80 -25.91 -13.43
N ILE A 125 -3.57 -25.38 -13.32
CA ILE A 125 -2.95 -24.55 -14.37
C ILE A 125 -1.92 -25.38 -15.11
N ASP A 126 -2.05 -25.49 -16.43
CA ASP A 126 -1.25 -26.39 -17.27
C ASP A 126 -1.21 -27.85 -16.77
N GLY A 127 -2.25 -28.31 -16.07
CA GLY A 127 -2.29 -29.64 -15.44
C GLY A 127 -1.45 -29.77 -14.17
N VAL A 128 -0.92 -28.66 -13.63
CA VAL A 128 -0.35 -28.59 -12.29
C VAL A 128 -1.47 -28.34 -11.30
N THR A 129 -1.59 -29.21 -10.30
CA THR A 129 -2.63 -29.15 -9.25
C THR A 129 -2.10 -28.60 -7.94
N ALA A 130 -0.78 -28.63 -7.73
CA ALA A 130 -0.14 -28.01 -6.57
C ALA A 130 1.32 -27.67 -6.85
N VAL A 131 1.80 -26.62 -6.20
CA VAL A 131 3.19 -26.17 -6.23
C VAL A 131 3.80 -26.37 -4.83
N HIS A 132 4.98 -26.97 -4.75
CA HIS A 132 5.74 -27.10 -3.51
C HIS A 132 6.98 -26.22 -3.57
N MET A 133 6.98 -25.13 -2.80
CA MET A 133 8.10 -24.20 -2.71
C MET A 133 8.49 -23.99 -1.25
N ARG A 134 9.74 -23.58 -1.04
CA ARG A 134 10.27 -23.20 0.27
C ARG A 134 11.08 -21.91 0.19
N PRO A 135 11.27 -21.22 1.33
CA PRO A 135 12.22 -20.13 1.42
C PRO A 135 13.63 -20.58 1.00
N VAL A 136 14.39 -19.65 0.43
CA VAL A 136 15.78 -19.88 0.01
C VAL A 136 16.76 -19.03 0.80
N ARG A 137 18.02 -19.46 0.82
CA ARG A 137 19.12 -18.69 1.38
C ARG A 137 19.69 -17.74 0.31
N LEU A 138 20.24 -16.61 0.74
CA LEU A 138 20.83 -15.62 -0.16
C LEU A 138 21.92 -16.23 -1.06
N GLY A 139 22.80 -17.09 -0.53
CA GLY A 139 23.82 -17.74 -1.36
C GLY A 139 23.24 -18.64 -2.46
N ALA A 140 22.05 -19.20 -2.24
CA ALA A 140 21.38 -20.12 -3.16
C ALA A 140 20.61 -19.42 -4.29
N VAL A 141 20.26 -18.13 -4.15
CA VAL A 141 19.46 -17.39 -5.15
C VAL A 141 20.28 -16.93 -6.36
N ARG A 142 21.61 -16.94 -6.27
CA ARG A 142 22.51 -16.41 -7.32
C ARG A 142 22.22 -16.90 -8.75
N PRO A 143 21.90 -18.18 -9.01
CA PRO A 143 21.53 -18.63 -10.36
C PRO A 143 20.30 -17.91 -10.91
N LEU A 144 19.27 -17.68 -10.09
CA LEU A 144 18.08 -16.93 -10.46
C LEU A 144 18.44 -15.47 -10.74
N TRP A 145 19.20 -14.82 -9.86
CA TRP A 145 19.58 -13.41 -10.05
C TRP A 145 20.47 -13.18 -11.27
N ARG A 146 21.27 -14.16 -11.67
CA ARG A 146 21.99 -14.11 -12.95
C ARG A 146 21.04 -14.21 -14.13
N MET A 147 20.08 -15.15 -14.06
CA MET A 147 19.05 -15.31 -15.09
C MET A 147 18.25 -14.01 -15.27
N LEU A 148 17.82 -13.36 -14.19
CA LEU A 148 17.07 -12.10 -14.27
C LEU A 148 17.86 -10.94 -14.87
N ALA A 149 19.19 -10.95 -14.77
CA ALA A 149 20.06 -9.93 -15.37
C ALA A 149 20.44 -10.21 -16.84
N GLU A 150 20.05 -11.36 -17.39
CA GLU A 150 20.39 -11.82 -18.74
C GLU A 150 19.12 -11.96 -19.60
N GLU A 151 18.97 -11.16 -20.65
CA GLU A 151 17.75 -11.13 -21.50
C GLU A 151 17.33 -12.48 -22.10
N ASP A 152 18.28 -13.37 -22.39
CA ASP A 152 18.05 -14.66 -23.06
C ASP A 152 18.18 -15.89 -22.14
N ALA A 153 18.28 -15.67 -20.83
CA ALA A 153 18.50 -16.76 -19.90
C ALA A 153 17.27 -17.67 -19.77
N ARG A 154 17.52 -18.97 -19.63
CA ARG A 154 16.47 -20.00 -19.57
C ARG A 154 16.38 -20.58 -18.18
N ILE A 155 15.16 -20.91 -17.78
CA ILE A 155 14.92 -21.68 -16.55
C ILE A 155 15.57 -23.06 -16.70
N ASP A 156 16.62 -23.30 -15.91
CA ASP A 156 17.32 -24.58 -15.82
C ASP A 156 17.17 -25.20 -14.42
N ALA A 157 17.89 -26.30 -14.16
CA ALA A 157 17.80 -26.98 -12.87
C ALA A 157 18.37 -26.14 -11.71
N ALA A 158 19.33 -25.25 -11.97
CA ALA A 158 19.91 -24.37 -10.96
C ALA A 158 18.93 -23.23 -10.63
N VAL A 159 18.26 -22.67 -11.63
CA VAL A 159 17.18 -21.67 -11.43
C VAL A 159 16.01 -22.27 -10.65
N VAL A 160 15.58 -23.50 -10.95
CA VAL A 160 14.52 -24.18 -10.17
C VAL A 160 14.90 -24.30 -8.68
N GLY A 161 16.17 -24.65 -8.39
CA GLY A 161 16.65 -24.69 -7.01
C GLY A 161 16.73 -23.31 -6.35
N ALA A 162 17.13 -22.29 -7.11
CA ALA A 162 17.21 -20.89 -6.67
C ALA A 162 15.83 -20.26 -6.42
N LEU A 163 14.80 -20.70 -7.14
CA LEU A 163 13.38 -20.38 -6.87
C LEU A 163 12.85 -21.06 -5.61
N GLY A 164 13.57 -22.05 -5.05
CA GLY A 164 13.08 -22.84 -3.92
C GLY A 164 11.99 -23.85 -4.29
N LEU A 165 11.81 -24.13 -5.59
CA LEU A 165 10.79 -25.04 -6.10
C LEU A 165 11.22 -26.51 -5.92
N GLU A 166 10.54 -27.20 -5.02
CA GLU A 166 10.85 -28.58 -4.61
C GLU A 166 10.11 -29.62 -5.46
N ALA A 167 8.88 -29.30 -5.83
CA ALA A 167 8.05 -30.19 -6.64
C ALA A 167 6.88 -29.48 -7.33
N LEU A 168 6.40 -30.11 -8.40
CA LEU A 168 5.09 -29.84 -9.01
C LEU A 168 4.24 -31.10 -8.94
N GLU A 169 3.01 -30.97 -8.45
CA GLU A 169 2.03 -32.04 -8.51
C GLU A 169 1.22 -31.93 -9.81
N MET A 170 1.18 -33.01 -10.58
CA MET A 170 0.48 -33.11 -11.86
C MET A 170 -0.23 -34.47 -11.95
N ASP A 171 -1.53 -34.48 -12.25
CA ASP A 171 -2.33 -35.72 -12.39
C ASP A 171 -2.17 -36.70 -11.21
N GLY A 172 -2.11 -36.18 -9.97
CA GLY A 172 -1.89 -36.97 -8.75
C GLY A 172 -0.50 -37.59 -8.63
N ARG A 173 0.50 -37.06 -9.36
CA ARG A 173 1.91 -37.45 -9.27
C ARG A 173 2.78 -36.24 -9.01
N GLU A 174 3.72 -36.43 -8.08
CA GLU A 174 4.70 -35.42 -7.74
C GLU A 174 5.99 -35.57 -8.58
N GLU A 175 6.38 -34.53 -9.33
CA GLU A 175 7.67 -34.46 -10.00
C GLU A 175 8.65 -33.61 -9.20
N ARG A 176 9.70 -34.25 -8.66
CA ARG A 176 10.74 -33.62 -7.83
C ARG A 176 12.06 -33.37 -8.57
N ARG A 177 12.23 -33.86 -9.80
CA ARG A 177 13.50 -33.70 -10.52
C ARG A 177 13.59 -32.30 -11.12
N ALA A 178 14.47 -31.46 -10.59
CA ALA A 178 14.67 -30.08 -11.04
C ALA A 178 14.81 -29.93 -12.56
N ALA A 179 15.55 -30.80 -13.24
CA ALA A 179 15.67 -30.76 -14.70
C ALA A 179 14.35 -31.04 -15.47
N ARG A 180 13.42 -31.79 -14.88
CA ARG A 180 12.08 -32.03 -15.45
C ARG A 180 11.14 -30.86 -15.15
N ILE A 181 11.19 -30.33 -13.94
CA ILE A 181 10.48 -29.11 -13.54
C ILE A 181 10.89 -27.94 -14.44
N ALA A 182 12.20 -27.71 -14.64
CA ALA A 182 12.71 -26.67 -15.53
C ALA A 182 12.17 -26.79 -16.96
N ARG A 183 12.10 -28.02 -17.50
CA ARG A 183 11.51 -28.27 -18.83
C ARG A 183 10.00 -28.04 -18.88
N LYS A 184 9.29 -28.24 -17.77
CA LYS A 184 7.86 -27.94 -17.64
C LYS A 184 7.65 -26.43 -17.63
N LEU A 185 8.39 -25.71 -16.78
CA LEU A 185 8.34 -24.24 -16.70
C LEU A 185 8.76 -23.55 -17.99
N GLY A 186 9.80 -24.04 -18.69
CA GLY A 186 10.21 -23.50 -19.98
C GLY A 186 9.21 -23.71 -21.13
N ARG A 187 8.04 -24.30 -20.87
CA ARG A 187 6.90 -24.46 -21.80
C ARG A 187 5.58 -24.11 -21.13
N ALA A 188 5.62 -23.53 -19.93
CA ALA A 188 4.44 -23.18 -19.17
C ALA A 188 3.77 -21.94 -19.78
N SER A 189 2.48 -21.79 -19.48
CA SER A 189 1.77 -20.54 -19.68
C SER A 189 2.26 -19.46 -18.71
N ASP A 190 2.03 -18.20 -19.07
CA ASP A 190 2.34 -17.06 -18.21
C ASP A 190 1.62 -17.15 -16.86
N ALA A 191 0.42 -17.75 -16.82
CA ALA A 191 -0.32 -17.97 -15.59
C ALA A 191 0.42 -18.88 -14.59
N LEU A 192 1.02 -19.99 -15.06
CA LEU A 192 1.79 -20.87 -14.17
C LEU A 192 3.11 -20.22 -13.74
N LEU A 193 3.74 -19.44 -14.62
CA LEU A 193 4.93 -18.67 -14.26
C LEU A 193 4.60 -17.60 -13.22
N GLY A 194 3.52 -16.83 -13.41
CA GLY A 194 3.02 -15.85 -12.45
C GLY A 194 2.74 -16.45 -11.08
N VAL A 195 2.19 -17.67 -11.00
CA VAL A 195 2.05 -18.41 -9.73
C VAL A 195 3.39 -18.70 -9.06
N VAL A 196 4.38 -19.20 -9.81
CA VAL A 196 5.70 -19.51 -9.24
C VAL A 196 6.43 -18.24 -8.79
N GLU A 197 6.32 -17.16 -9.57
CA GLU A 197 6.92 -15.86 -9.29
C GLU A 197 6.27 -15.20 -8.07
N THR A 198 4.94 -15.17 -8.00
CA THR A 198 4.19 -14.68 -6.83
C THR A 198 4.53 -15.48 -5.57
N LEU A 199 4.54 -16.82 -5.64
CA LEU A 199 4.96 -17.65 -4.50
C LEU A 199 6.40 -17.39 -4.08
N PHE A 200 7.31 -17.12 -5.02
CA PHE A 200 8.69 -16.75 -4.70
C PHE A 200 8.73 -15.45 -3.89
N VAL A 201 7.97 -14.43 -4.31
CA VAL A 201 7.87 -13.14 -3.59
C VAL A 201 7.31 -13.37 -2.20
N GLU A 202 6.19 -14.08 -2.07
CA GLU A 202 5.50 -14.31 -0.80
C GLU A 202 6.32 -15.14 0.20
N LEU A 203 7.15 -16.06 -0.28
CA LEU A 203 8.05 -16.85 0.56
C LEU A 203 9.32 -16.11 0.99
N ASN A 204 9.74 -15.08 0.25
CA ASN A 204 11.06 -14.47 0.41
C ASN A 204 11.04 -12.94 0.56
N THR A 205 9.87 -12.31 0.60
CA THR A 205 9.71 -10.86 0.79
C THR A 205 8.82 -10.61 2.01
N PRO A 206 9.41 -10.21 3.14
CA PRO A 206 8.66 -9.89 4.36
C PRO A 206 7.55 -8.88 4.11
N ALA A 207 6.43 -9.06 4.82
CA ALA A 207 5.31 -8.14 4.79
C ALA A 207 5.73 -6.72 5.19
N ARG A 208 6.76 -6.54 6.02
CA ARG A 208 7.30 -5.22 6.38
C ARG A 208 8.19 -4.56 5.31
N CYS A 209 8.52 -5.25 4.21
CA CYS A 209 9.25 -4.66 3.06
C CYS A 209 8.32 -3.76 2.24
N ARG A 210 7.78 -2.72 2.88
CA ARG A 210 7.01 -1.67 2.24
C ARG A 210 7.13 -0.38 3.04
N PHE A 211 6.74 0.72 2.44
CA PHE A 211 6.49 1.96 3.16
C PHE A 211 5.27 2.66 2.58
N PRO A 212 4.59 3.48 3.39
CA PRO A 212 3.52 4.31 2.87
C PRO A 212 4.04 5.49 2.05
N GLY A 213 3.52 5.61 0.82
CA GLY A 213 3.65 6.80 -0.02
C GLY A 213 2.34 7.59 -0.05
N VAL A 214 2.42 8.91 0.09
CA VAL A 214 1.24 9.79 0.05
C VAL A 214 1.17 10.50 -1.30
N CYS A 215 0.03 10.45 -1.97
CA CYS A 215 -0.21 11.24 -3.18
C CYS A 215 -0.33 12.72 -2.82
N ALA A 216 0.51 13.57 -3.43
CA ALA A 216 0.48 15.01 -3.18
C ALA A 216 -0.79 15.69 -3.72
N GLU A 217 -1.43 15.10 -4.73
CA GLU A 217 -2.60 15.68 -5.39
C GLU A 217 -3.92 15.34 -4.70
N CYS A 218 -4.16 14.07 -4.38
CA CYS A 218 -5.43 13.62 -3.78
C CYS A 218 -5.32 13.18 -2.31
N GLY A 219 -4.13 13.09 -1.74
CA GLY A 219 -3.93 12.66 -0.34
C GLY A 219 -3.98 11.14 -0.11
N ALA A 220 -4.28 10.33 -1.13
CA ALA A 220 -4.35 8.88 -1.00
C ALA A 220 -3.02 8.27 -0.53
N ILE A 221 -3.10 7.31 0.38
CA ILE A 221 -1.96 6.56 0.91
C ILE A 221 -1.82 5.24 0.14
N HIS A 222 -0.59 4.94 -0.25
CA HIS A 222 -0.22 3.75 -1.01
C HIS A 222 0.81 2.93 -0.24
N ASP A 223 0.58 1.62 -0.13
CA ASP A 223 1.61 0.67 0.27
C ASP A 223 2.61 0.50 -0.88
N VAL A 224 3.78 1.13 -0.75
CA VAL A 224 4.82 1.11 -1.78
C VAL A 224 5.78 -0.04 -1.48
N PRO A 225 5.94 -0.99 -2.40
CA PRO A 225 6.83 -2.13 -2.20
C PRO A 225 8.29 -1.69 -2.11
N THR A 226 9.03 -2.26 -1.15
CA THR A 226 10.49 -2.17 -1.06
C THR A 226 11.13 -3.58 -1.04
N PRO A 227 12.44 -3.72 -1.30
CA PRO A 227 13.31 -2.74 -1.95
C PRO A 227 12.75 -2.30 -3.31
N SER A 228 13.23 -1.16 -3.81
CA SER A 228 12.76 -0.52 -5.04
C SER A 228 12.85 -1.43 -6.28
N GLU A 229 13.83 -2.34 -6.28
CA GLU A 229 13.97 -3.38 -7.29
C GLU A 229 13.65 -4.75 -6.69
N ARG A 230 12.62 -5.43 -7.19
CA ARG A 230 12.23 -6.79 -6.77
C ARG A 230 12.46 -7.79 -7.89
N ALA A 231 12.72 -9.04 -7.51
CA ALA A 231 12.98 -10.11 -8.47
C ALA A 231 11.77 -10.37 -9.38
N PHE A 232 10.56 -10.25 -8.82
CA PHE A 232 9.29 -10.38 -9.52
C PHE A 232 8.26 -9.41 -8.94
N GLU A 233 7.25 -9.11 -9.74
CA GLU A 233 6.03 -8.44 -9.29
C GLU A 233 4.99 -9.48 -8.84
N ILE A 234 4.11 -9.10 -7.93
CA ILE A 234 2.99 -9.95 -7.50
C ILE A 234 1.90 -9.84 -8.56
N ASP A 235 1.52 -10.98 -9.15
CA ASP A 235 0.36 -11.08 -10.06
C ASP A 235 -0.92 -11.32 -9.23
N PRO A 236 -1.90 -10.39 -9.22
CA PRO A 236 -3.16 -10.58 -8.52
C PRO A 236 -3.92 -11.85 -8.96
N ALA A 237 -3.88 -12.20 -10.26
CA ALA A 237 -4.55 -13.40 -10.74
C ALA A 237 -3.88 -14.68 -10.21
N ALA A 238 -2.57 -14.63 -9.94
CA ALA A 238 -1.85 -15.71 -9.30
C ALA A 238 -2.22 -15.82 -7.81
N LEU A 239 -2.38 -14.70 -7.09
CA LEU A 239 -2.86 -14.71 -5.70
C LEU A 239 -4.23 -15.38 -5.59
N ASP A 240 -5.15 -15.03 -6.49
CA ASP A 240 -6.47 -15.64 -6.55
C ASP A 240 -6.40 -17.14 -6.83
N ALA A 241 -5.49 -17.58 -7.71
CA ALA A 241 -5.31 -19.00 -8.00
C ALA A 241 -4.76 -19.81 -6.80
N ILE A 242 -4.03 -19.16 -5.88
CA ILE A 242 -3.38 -19.81 -4.73
C ILE A 242 -4.27 -19.74 -3.47
N TRP A 243 -4.88 -18.58 -3.23
CA TRP A 243 -5.59 -18.25 -1.97
C TRP A 243 -7.03 -17.80 -2.17
N GLY A 244 -7.45 -17.58 -3.40
CA GLY A 244 -8.83 -17.24 -3.70
C GLY A 244 -9.77 -18.35 -3.22
N PRO A 245 -11.03 -18.00 -2.92
CA PRO A 245 -12.04 -19.01 -2.66
C PRO A 245 -12.10 -19.97 -3.86
N ALA A 246 -12.32 -21.26 -3.61
CA ALA A 246 -12.58 -22.24 -4.66
C ALA A 246 -13.86 -21.84 -5.41
N GLY A 247 -13.71 -20.98 -6.42
CA GLY A 247 -14.81 -20.43 -7.18
C GLY A 247 -15.41 -21.52 -8.06
N ASP A 248 -16.72 -21.44 -8.30
CA ASP A 248 -17.31 -22.16 -9.42
C ASP A 248 -16.77 -21.54 -10.71
N PRO A 249 -15.93 -22.23 -11.50
CA PRO A 249 -15.40 -21.68 -12.75
C PRO A 249 -16.51 -21.37 -13.79
N ALA A 250 -17.75 -21.80 -13.54
CA ALA A 250 -18.92 -21.46 -14.35
C ALA A 250 -19.59 -20.13 -13.95
N ALA A 251 -19.29 -19.57 -12.77
CA ALA A 251 -19.72 -18.23 -12.42
C ALA A 251 -18.80 -17.23 -13.13
N ALA A 252 -19.21 -16.79 -14.32
CA ALA A 252 -18.62 -15.58 -14.90
C ALA A 252 -18.72 -14.47 -13.85
N PRO A 253 -17.65 -13.67 -13.61
CA PRO A 253 -17.75 -12.56 -12.69
C PRO A 253 -18.93 -11.71 -13.15
N GLU A 254 -19.85 -11.46 -12.23
CA GLU A 254 -20.92 -10.49 -12.47
C GLU A 254 -20.22 -9.21 -12.93
N ARG A 255 -20.65 -8.62 -14.05
CA ARG A 255 -19.98 -7.41 -14.52
C ARG A 255 -20.42 -6.28 -13.61
N PHE A 256 -19.47 -5.50 -13.12
CA PHE A 256 -19.79 -4.26 -12.41
C PHE A 256 -20.74 -3.40 -13.25
N PRO A 257 -21.83 -2.85 -12.68
CA PRO A 257 -22.80 -2.06 -13.43
C PRO A 257 -22.14 -0.80 -14.03
N SER A 258 -22.64 -0.32 -15.17
CA SER A 258 -22.21 0.97 -15.71
C SER A 258 -22.57 2.11 -14.76
N LEU A 259 -21.87 3.25 -14.86
CA LEU A 259 -22.19 4.46 -14.08
C LEU A 259 -23.67 4.83 -14.09
N GLU A 260 -24.32 4.80 -15.26
CA GLU A 260 -25.75 5.10 -15.38
C GLU A 260 -26.63 4.08 -14.63
N ALA A 261 -26.30 2.79 -14.72
CA ALA A 261 -27.03 1.73 -14.03
C ALA A 261 -26.81 1.78 -12.51
N PHE A 262 -25.57 2.04 -12.08
CA PHE A 262 -25.19 2.23 -10.69
C PHE A 262 -25.92 3.44 -10.09
N ALA A 263 -25.93 4.59 -10.80
CA ALA A 263 -26.61 5.79 -10.33
C ALA A 263 -28.13 5.61 -10.24
N ALA A 264 -28.74 4.97 -11.25
CA ALA A 264 -30.16 4.64 -11.21
C ALA A 264 -30.47 3.72 -10.02
N ARG A 265 -29.62 2.73 -9.75
CA ARG A 265 -29.79 1.80 -8.64
C ARG A 265 -29.62 2.47 -7.27
N ALA A 266 -28.63 3.34 -7.14
CA ALA A 266 -28.42 4.13 -5.93
C ALA A 266 -29.62 5.03 -5.62
N GLU A 267 -30.25 5.64 -6.64
CA GLU A 267 -31.47 6.44 -6.46
C GLU A 267 -32.68 5.61 -6.02
N GLU A 268 -32.85 4.39 -6.55
CA GLU A 268 -33.89 3.47 -6.06
C GLU A 268 -33.68 3.10 -4.59
N LEU A 269 -32.46 2.72 -4.22
CA LEU A 269 -32.10 2.36 -2.84
C LEU A 269 -32.21 3.56 -1.89
N ARG A 270 -31.91 4.77 -2.36
CA ARG A 270 -32.08 6.01 -1.59
C ARG A 270 -33.50 6.17 -1.09
N GLU A 271 -34.49 5.96 -1.95
CA GLU A 271 -35.90 6.12 -1.56
C GLU A 271 -36.31 5.11 -0.47
N GLU A 272 -35.75 3.90 -0.50
CA GLU A 272 -35.98 2.88 0.51
C GLU A 272 -35.32 3.26 1.84
N VAL A 273 -34.00 3.50 1.81
CA VAL A 273 -33.20 3.81 3.01
C VAL A 273 -33.69 5.08 3.70
N PHE A 274 -33.96 6.15 2.95
CA PHE A 274 -34.38 7.43 3.54
C PHE A 274 -35.76 7.31 4.20
N ARG A 275 -36.66 6.52 3.60
CA ARG A 275 -37.99 6.25 4.17
C ARG A 275 -37.88 5.42 5.44
N GLU A 276 -37.03 4.40 5.45
CA GLU A 276 -36.78 3.54 6.62
C GLU A 276 -36.15 4.32 7.78
N ARG A 277 -35.20 5.21 7.48
CA ARG A 277 -34.52 6.06 8.46
C ARG A 277 -35.28 7.33 8.83
N GLY A 278 -36.36 7.65 8.11
CA GLY A 278 -37.22 8.80 8.37
C GLY A 278 -36.52 10.15 8.10
N VAL A 279 -35.68 10.21 7.06
CA VAL A 279 -34.89 11.40 6.70
C VAL A 279 -35.51 12.10 5.50
N GLU A 280 -35.56 13.43 5.59
CA GLU A 280 -35.99 14.35 4.54
C GLU A 280 -34.92 15.43 4.35
N ASN A 281 -34.85 16.06 3.16
CA ASN A 281 -33.91 17.14 2.83
C ASN A 281 -32.42 16.73 2.81
N LEU A 282 -32.16 15.48 2.44
CA LEU A 282 -30.83 14.97 2.13
C LEU A 282 -30.74 14.70 0.63
N GLU A 283 -29.70 15.21 -0.01
CA GLU A 283 -29.44 15.01 -1.44
C GLU A 283 -28.49 13.83 -1.63
N LEU A 284 -28.67 13.08 -2.72
CA LEU A 284 -27.72 12.07 -3.15
C LEU A 284 -27.07 12.51 -4.46
N VAL A 285 -25.76 12.38 -4.51
CA VAL A 285 -24.95 12.57 -5.71
C VAL A 285 -24.15 11.29 -5.94
N VAL A 286 -24.09 10.86 -7.19
CA VAL A 286 -23.15 9.82 -7.62
C VAL A 286 -22.08 10.50 -8.46
N ASP A 287 -20.84 10.41 -8.01
CA ASP A 287 -19.68 11.07 -8.59
C ASP A 287 -18.75 10.03 -9.24
N ASP A 288 -18.33 10.31 -10.47
CA ASP A 288 -17.36 9.52 -11.25
C ASP A 288 -15.95 10.15 -11.26
N GLY A 289 -15.78 11.28 -10.57
CA GLY A 289 -14.51 11.97 -10.38
C GLY A 289 -13.53 11.24 -9.46
N VAL A 290 -12.47 11.95 -9.05
CA VAL A 290 -11.49 11.43 -8.08
C VAL A 290 -12.16 11.34 -6.72
N PRO A 291 -12.28 10.13 -6.12
CA PRO A 291 -12.86 9.98 -4.80
C PRO A 291 -12.13 10.83 -3.75
N ALA A 292 -12.92 11.42 -2.85
CA ALA A 292 -12.36 12.00 -1.64
C ALA A 292 -11.66 10.91 -0.81
N VAL A 293 -10.71 11.34 0.01
CA VAL A 293 -9.87 10.46 0.81
C VAL A 293 -10.12 10.78 2.28
N ASP A 294 -10.20 9.75 3.12
CA ASP A 294 -10.35 9.91 4.55
C ASP A 294 -9.04 10.38 5.24
N ASP A 295 -9.09 10.60 6.55
CA ASP A 295 -7.90 11.00 7.31
C ASP A 295 -6.81 9.90 7.36
N GLY A 296 -7.18 8.65 7.08
CA GLY A 296 -6.30 7.50 6.94
C GLY A 296 -5.62 7.39 5.58
N GLY A 297 -6.00 8.22 4.61
CA GLY A 297 -5.50 8.14 3.24
C GLY A 297 -6.23 7.13 2.35
N GLU A 298 -7.36 6.59 2.78
CA GLU A 298 -8.15 5.62 2.04
C GLU A 298 -9.24 6.32 1.19
N PRO A 299 -9.38 5.99 -0.11
CA PRO A 299 -10.47 6.51 -0.94
C PRO A 299 -11.84 6.14 -0.36
N LEU A 300 -12.73 7.11 -0.26
CA LEU A 300 -14.07 6.95 0.29
C LEU A 300 -15.00 6.28 -0.73
N MET A 301 -15.91 5.43 -0.24
CA MET A 301 -17.04 4.90 -1.02
C MET A 301 -18.22 5.86 -0.97
N GLY A 302 -18.52 6.39 0.21
CA GLY A 302 -19.54 7.39 0.49
C GLY A 302 -18.96 8.55 1.29
N SER A 303 -19.64 9.70 1.25
CA SER A 303 -19.38 10.77 2.21
C SER A 303 -20.60 11.65 2.41
N TYR A 304 -20.88 11.98 3.65
CA TYR A 304 -21.86 12.97 4.06
C TYR A 304 -21.20 14.32 4.34
N GLN A 305 -21.72 15.39 3.72
CA GLN A 305 -21.22 16.75 3.96
C GLN A 305 -22.35 17.79 4.01
N PRO A 306 -22.35 18.71 5.00
CA PRO A 306 -23.13 19.94 4.94
C PRO A 306 -22.43 20.95 4.00
N VAL A 307 -23.06 21.24 2.88
CA VAL A 307 -22.61 22.22 1.88
C VAL A 307 -23.26 23.57 2.14
N TYR A 308 -22.44 24.57 2.44
CA TYR A 308 -22.88 25.96 2.61
C TYR A 308 -22.79 26.66 1.26
N ALA A 309 -23.94 27.04 0.69
CA ALA A 309 -23.93 27.80 -0.56
C ALA A 309 -23.40 29.22 -0.30
N ASP A 310 -22.39 29.64 -1.07
CA ASP A 310 -21.73 30.93 -0.92
C ASP A 310 -22.66 32.04 -1.46
N ALA A 311 -23.54 32.56 -0.60
CA ALA A 311 -24.54 33.57 -0.94
C ALA A 311 -24.46 34.81 -0.02
N GLY A 312 -23.29 35.45 0.05
CA GLY A 312 -23.14 36.77 0.67
C GLY A 312 -23.23 36.79 2.20
N ALA A 313 -23.73 37.90 2.77
CA ALA A 313 -23.57 38.25 4.20
C ALA A 313 -24.33 37.36 5.21
N HIS A 314 -25.01 36.30 4.79
CA HIS A 314 -25.82 35.43 5.64
C HIS A 314 -25.58 33.95 5.33
N TYR A 315 -25.10 33.19 6.33
CA TYR A 315 -24.91 31.73 6.30
C TYR A 315 -26.23 30.96 6.43
N THR A 316 -27.25 31.23 5.60
CA THR A 316 -28.60 30.69 5.82
C THR A 316 -28.99 29.49 4.95
N ASP A 317 -28.27 29.21 3.86
CA ASP A 317 -28.62 28.10 2.96
C ASP A 317 -27.61 26.94 3.10
N VAL A 318 -27.98 25.95 3.92
CA VAL A 318 -27.24 24.70 4.10
C VAL A 318 -27.94 23.61 3.29
N ARG A 319 -27.19 22.94 2.42
CA ARG A 319 -27.59 21.71 1.75
C ARG A 319 -26.89 20.55 2.43
N PHE A 320 -27.58 19.44 2.62
CA PHE A 320 -26.99 18.21 3.12
C PHE A 320 -26.86 17.24 1.95
N VAL A 321 -25.65 16.75 1.72
CA VAL A 321 -25.34 15.94 0.53
C VAL A 321 -24.63 14.67 0.96
N ILE A 322 -25.13 13.53 0.49
CA ILE A 322 -24.40 12.27 0.42
C ILE A 322 -23.82 12.17 -0.99
N THR A 323 -22.53 11.90 -1.09
CA THR A 323 -21.85 11.60 -2.36
C THR A 323 -21.39 10.14 -2.34
N LEU A 324 -21.75 9.36 -3.37
CA LEU A 324 -21.22 8.01 -3.61
C LEU A 324 -20.20 8.08 -4.73
N TYR A 325 -19.01 7.50 -4.53
CA TYR A 325 -17.90 7.55 -5.48
C TYR A 325 -17.85 6.27 -6.32
N TYR A 326 -18.37 6.34 -7.55
CA TYR A 326 -18.48 5.19 -8.46
C TYR A 326 -17.15 4.46 -8.67
N ARG A 327 -16.05 5.21 -8.84
CA ARG A 327 -14.72 4.64 -9.08
C ARG A 327 -14.23 3.79 -7.92
N THR A 328 -14.52 4.17 -6.67
CA THR A 328 -14.13 3.37 -5.50
C THR A 328 -14.84 2.01 -5.52
N PHE A 329 -16.15 2.00 -5.81
CA PHE A 329 -16.90 0.73 -5.92
C PHE A 329 -16.38 -0.14 -7.06
N GLU A 330 -16.10 0.44 -8.22
CA GLU A 330 -15.57 -0.27 -9.40
C GLU A 330 -14.19 -0.88 -9.11
N ASP A 331 -13.28 -0.11 -8.50
CA ASP A 331 -11.93 -0.55 -8.16
C ASP A 331 -11.93 -1.67 -7.11
N MET A 332 -12.80 -1.57 -6.10
CA MET A 332 -13.01 -2.63 -5.11
C MET A 332 -13.56 -3.89 -5.76
N PHE A 333 -14.53 -3.75 -6.68
CA PHE A 333 -15.15 -4.89 -7.34
C PHE A 333 -14.17 -5.61 -8.27
N ALA A 334 -13.31 -4.84 -8.95
CA ALA A 334 -12.23 -5.39 -9.77
C ALA A 334 -11.20 -6.17 -8.93
N SER A 335 -11.00 -5.76 -7.68
CA SER A 335 -10.11 -6.45 -6.74
C SER A 335 -10.74 -7.72 -6.16
N ALA A 336 -12.04 -7.68 -5.85
CA ALA A 336 -12.80 -8.84 -5.39
C ALA A 336 -14.30 -8.62 -5.68
N PRO A 337 -14.94 -9.41 -6.55
CA PRO A 337 -16.37 -9.27 -6.83
C PRO A 337 -17.23 -9.42 -5.56
N TYR A 338 -18.19 -8.52 -5.38
CA TYR A 338 -19.12 -8.49 -4.24
C TYR A 338 -20.56 -8.13 -4.67
N ASP A 339 -21.52 -8.24 -3.75
CA ASP A 339 -22.91 -7.84 -4.00
C ASP A 339 -23.02 -6.30 -3.99
N VAL A 340 -23.03 -5.70 -5.18
CA VAL A 340 -23.05 -4.23 -5.34
C VAL A 340 -24.31 -3.60 -4.75
N ASP A 341 -25.45 -4.29 -4.77
CA ASP A 341 -26.70 -3.78 -4.21
C ASP A 341 -26.64 -3.73 -2.68
N ALA A 342 -26.09 -4.78 -2.07
CA ALA A 342 -25.87 -4.82 -0.64
C ALA A 342 -24.92 -3.71 -0.18
N GLU A 343 -23.82 -3.52 -0.89
CA GLU A 343 -22.80 -2.52 -0.58
C GLU A 343 -23.32 -1.07 -0.75
N LEU A 344 -24.07 -0.81 -1.82
CA LEU A 344 -24.74 0.47 -2.04
C LEU A 344 -25.69 0.80 -0.89
N ARG A 345 -26.48 -0.18 -0.45
CA ARG A 345 -27.42 -0.01 0.65
C ARG A 345 -26.69 0.27 1.96
N GLU A 346 -25.66 -0.50 2.27
CA GLU A 346 -24.83 -0.32 3.47
C GLU A 346 -24.19 1.07 3.51
N THR A 347 -23.58 1.49 2.40
CA THR A 347 -22.96 2.83 2.29
C THR A 347 -23.99 3.94 2.49
N LEU A 348 -25.14 3.87 1.81
CA LEU A 348 -26.20 4.88 1.97
C LEU A 348 -26.71 4.95 3.41
N ASP A 349 -26.90 3.80 4.05
CA ASP A 349 -27.39 3.71 5.43
C ASP A 349 -26.39 4.30 6.43
N HIS A 350 -25.09 4.03 6.24
CA HIS A 350 -23.97 4.61 7.02
C HIS A 350 -23.94 6.13 6.92
N GLU A 351 -23.99 6.68 5.71
CA GLU A 351 -23.95 8.14 5.49
C GLU A 351 -25.21 8.86 6.02
N VAL A 352 -26.36 8.19 5.98
CA VAL A 352 -27.59 8.70 6.63
C VAL A 352 -27.44 8.74 8.15
N GLU A 353 -26.72 7.78 8.75
CA GLU A 353 -26.46 7.78 10.18
C GLU A 353 -25.60 8.98 10.60
N HIS A 354 -24.54 9.30 9.85
CA HIS A 354 -23.76 10.53 10.03
C HIS A 354 -24.64 11.78 9.95
N HIS A 355 -25.54 11.85 8.97
CA HIS A 355 -26.47 12.97 8.86
C HIS A 355 -27.36 13.11 10.12
N LEU A 356 -27.95 12.01 10.58
CA LEU A 356 -28.80 12.01 11.77
C LEU A 356 -28.03 12.41 13.04
N HIS A 357 -26.79 12.00 13.15
CA HIS A 357 -25.88 12.39 14.22
C HIS A 357 -25.51 13.87 14.16
N HIS A 358 -25.19 14.38 12.98
CA HIS A 358 -24.94 15.80 12.76
C HIS A 358 -26.13 16.66 13.23
N LEU A 359 -27.36 16.27 12.89
CA LEU A 359 -28.57 16.98 13.33
C LEU A 359 -28.77 16.99 14.85
N ARG A 360 -28.21 15.99 15.56
CA ARG A 360 -28.23 15.93 17.04
C ARG A 360 -27.14 16.80 17.69
N GLY A 361 -26.23 17.37 16.89
CA GLY A 361 -25.13 18.21 17.34
C GLY A 361 -23.94 17.44 17.90
N HIS A 362 -23.92 16.11 17.78
CA HIS A 362 -22.80 15.26 18.16
C HIS A 362 -22.78 13.98 17.31
N ASP A 363 -21.63 13.72 16.70
CA ASP A 363 -21.40 12.51 15.91
C ASP A 363 -20.38 11.59 16.59
N PRO A 364 -20.85 10.57 17.34
CA PRO A 364 -19.97 9.60 17.97
C PRO A 364 -19.32 8.64 16.95
N MET A 365 -19.89 8.47 15.75
CA MET A 365 -19.29 7.64 14.70
C MET A 365 -18.05 8.31 14.16
N HIS A 366 -18.11 9.63 13.92
CA HIS A 366 -16.95 10.39 13.49
C HIS A 366 -15.77 10.28 14.49
N GLU A 367 -16.02 10.32 15.80
CA GLU A 367 -14.97 10.11 16.81
C GLU A 367 -14.38 8.68 16.77
N GLU A 368 -15.18 7.68 16.39
CA GLU A 368 -14.72 6.31 16.21
C GLU A 368 -13.86 6.15 14.95
N GLU A 369 -14.30 6.71 13.83
CA GLU A 369 -13.58 6.72 12.56
C GLU A 369 -12.23 7.42 12.71
N LEU A 370 -12.19 8.59 13.37
CA LEU A 370 -10.93 9.28 13.65
C LEU A 370 -9.97 8.43 14.50
N ARG A 371 -10.49 7.68 15.49
CA ARG A 371 -9.67 6.75 16.28
C ARG A 371 -9.19 5.58 15.42
N GLN A 372 -10.02 5.10 14.50
CA GLN A 372 -9.69 4.01 13.59
C GLN A 372 -8.61 4.45 12.59
N ALA A 373 -8.83 5.55 11.86
CA ALA A 373 -7.86 6.17 10.97
C ALA A 373 -6.54 6.45 11.68
N ARG A 374 -6.56 6.95 12.92
CA ARG A 374 -5.33 7.11 13.73
C ARG A 374 -4.62 5.77 13.96
N ARG A 375 -5.34 4.71 14.32
CA ARG A 375 -4.76 3.38 14.54
C ARG A 375 -4.14 2.84 13.24
N ASP A 376 -4.82 3.05 12.12
CA ASP A 376 -4.35 2.61 10.81
C ASP A 376 -3.12 3.42 10.37
N LEU A 377 -3.11 4.74 10.53
CA LEU A 377 -1.90 5.57 10.33
C LEU A 377 -0.75 5.15 11.25
N GLU A 378 -1.02 4.86 12.54
CA GLU A 378 0.02 4.43 13.49
C GLU A 378 0.59 3.06 13.12
N ARG A 379 -0.24 2.16 12.56
CA ARG A 379 0.18 0.87 11.98
C ARG A 379 1.02 1.08 10.73
N THR A 380 0.62 1.99 9.85
CA THR A 380 1.23 2.18 8.52
C THR A 380 2.53 2.98 8.58
N PHE A 381 2.58 4.10 9.32
CA PHE A 381 3.74 5.01 9.35
C PHE A 381 4.61 4.88 10.61
N GLY A 382 4.12 4.16 11.62
CA GLY A 382 4.71 4.12 12.95
C GLY A 382 4.23 5.26 13.86
N LYS A 383 4.15 4.93 15.16
CA LYS A 383 3.56 5.82 16.18
C LYS A 383 4.30 7.15 16.33
N LYS A 384 5.62 7.18 16.18
CA LYS A 384 6.36 8.44 16.41
C LYS A 384 6.25 9.34 15.19
N THR A 385 6.22 8.76 13.98
CA THR A 385 5.94 9.48 12.73
C THR A 385 4.59 10.20 12.80
N VAL A 386 3.51 9.47 13.14
CA VAL A 386 2.16 10.05 13.26
C VAL A 386 2.16 11.19 14.29
N ARG A 387 2.72 10.97 15.48
CA ARG A 387 2.82 12.00 16.52
C ARG A 387 3.69 13.19 16.11
N ALA A 388 4.69 13.01 15.26
CA ALA A 388 5.50 14.10 14.73
C ALA A 388 4.70 14.94 13.71
N ALA A 389 3.92 14.27 12.85
CA ALA A 389 3.02 14.92 11.90
C ALA A 389 1.92 15.72 12.61
N GLU A 390 1.23 15.12 13.60
CA GLU A 390 0.22 15.79 14.42
C GLU A 390 0.77 17.07 15.09
N ARG A 391 1.98 16.99 15.67
CA ARG A 391 2.63 18.17 16.29
C ARG A 391 2.97 19.25 15.27
N LYS A 392 3.38 18.87 14.06
CA LYS A 392 3.68 19.81 12.98
C LYS A 392 2.41 20.50 12.47
N ALA A 393 1.31 19.75 12.31
CA ALA A 393 0.00 20.27 11.93
C ALA A 393 -0.51 21.28 12.97
N LEU A 394 -0.52 20.90 14.25
CA LEU A 394 -0.92 21.78 15.35
C LEU A 394 -0.03 23.04 15.45
N GLY A 395 1.27 22.90 15.20
CA GLY A 395 2.20 24.04 15.14
C GLY A 395 1.88 25.00 14.00
N ARG A 396 1.46 24.49 12.83
CA ARG A 396 1.03 25.31 11.69
C ARG A 396 -0.26 26.06 12.00
N GLU A 397 -1.27 25.39 12.53
CA GLU A 397 -2.55 26.01 12.91
C GLU A 397 -2.36 27.12 13.96
N LEU A 398 -1.57 26.86 15.00
CA LEU A 398 -1.23 27.87 16.00
C LEU A 398 -0.47 29.06 15.38
N GLY A 399 0.42 28.80 14.42
CA GLY A 399 1.11 29.84 13.66
C GLY A 399 0.14 30.69 12.81
N GLU A 400 -0.83 30.06 12.16
CA GLU A 400 -1.87 30.74 11.38
C GLU A 400 -2.81 31.56 12.27
N MET A 401 -3.24 31.02 13.41
CA MET A 401 -4.01 31.75 14.43
C MET A 401 -3.23 32.94 15.00
N ALA A 402 -1.94 32.75 15.33
CA ALA A 402 -1.09 33.82 15.83
C ALA A 402 -0.89 34.92 14.78
N ARG A 403 -0.76 34.54 13.49
CA ARG A 403 -0.69 35.49 12.38
C ARG A 403 -1.99 36.29 12.25
N PHE A 404 -3.14 35.62 12.30
CA PHE A 404 -4.45 36.27 12.28
C PHE A 404 -4.62 37.25 13.45
N LEU A 405 -4.31 36.83 14.68
CA LEU A 405 -4.35 37.68 15.88
C LEU A 405 -3.40 38.87 15.76
N PHE A 406 -2.16 38.66 15.29
CA PHE A 406 -1.17 39.72 15.14
C PHE A 406 -1.62 40.79 14.12
N PHE A 407 -2.09 40.38 12.93
CA PHE A 407 -2.61 41.32 11.94
C PHE A 407 -3.92 41.98 12.37
N GLY A 408 -4.79 41.24 13.07
CA GLY A 408 -6.01 41.79 13.67
C GLY A 408 -5.71 42.88 14.69
N LEU A 409 -4.72 42.67 15.56
CA LEU A 409 -4.25 43.67 16.52
C LEU A 409 -3.59 44.87 15.83
N LEU A 410 -2.79 44.66 14.79
CA LEU A 410 -2.20 45.74 13.98
C LEU A 410 -3.29 46.59 13.32
N PHE A 411 -4.32 45.96 12.75
CA PHE A 411 -5.44 46.64 12.12
C PHE A 411 -6.28 47.41 13.13
N ALA A 412 -6.62 46.79 14.28
CA ALA A 412 -7.31 47.46 15.37
C ALA A 412 -6.50 48.65 15.91
N GLY A 413 -5.18 48.49 16.05
CA GLY A 413 -4.27 49.57 16.45
C GLY A 413 -4.21 50.70 15.42
N ALA A 414 -4.19 50.38 14.13
CA ALA A 414 -4.24 51.38 13.06
C ALA A 414 -5.57 52.13 13.01
N LEU A 415 -6.70 51.43 13.18
CA LEU A 415 -8.02 52.04 13.31
C LEU A 415 -8.12 52.94 14.53
N LEU A 416 -7.60 52.49 15.68
CA LEU A 416 -7.57 53.29 16.90
C LEU A 416 -6.69 54.54 16.72
N ALA A 417 -5.50 54.39 16.13
CA ALA A 417 -4.61 55.51 15.83
C ALA A 417 -5.26 56.51 14.85
N ALA A 418 -5.98 56.01 13.83
CA ALA A 418 -6.74 56.85 12.91
C ALA A 418 -7.92 57.57 13.62
N ALA A 419 -8.63 56.86 14.51
CA ALA A 419 -9.72 57.45 15.28
C ALA A 419 -9.23 58.55 16.24
N ILE A 420 -8.08 58.34 16.90
CA ILE A 420 -7.40 59.34 17.72
C ILE A 420 -6.96 60.53 16.86
N ALA A 421 -6.32 60.29 15.72
CA ALA A 421 -5.87 61.36 14.81
C ALA A 421 -7.02 62.21 14.25
N LEU A 422 -8.20 61.60 14.08
CA LEU A 422 -9.44 62.27 13.65
C LEU A 422 -10.22 62.92 14.81
N GLY A 423 -9.77 62.77 16.06
CA GLY A 423 -10.43 63.33 17.25
C GLY A 423 -11.77 62.65 17.59
N LEU A 424 -11.98 61.42 17.11
CA LEU A 424 -13.18 60.63 17.40
C LEU A 424 -13.10 59.91 18.75
N VAL A 425 -11.88 59.75 19.27
CA VAL A 425 -11.57 59.12 20.55
C VAL A 425 -10.48 59.97 21.21
N GLU A 426 -10.70 60.41 22.45
CA GLU A 426 -9.74 61.19 23.26
C GLU A 426 -8.76 60.31 24.03
#